data_AF-A0A7V5CXT1-F1
#
_entry.id   AF-A0A7V5CXT1-F1
#
_cell.length_a   1.000
_cell.length_b   1.000
_cell.length_c   1.000
_cell.angle_alpha   90.00
_cell.angle_beta   90.00
_cell.angle_gamma   90.00
#
_symmetry.space_group_name_H-M   'P 1'
#
loop_
_entity.id
_entity.type
_entity.pdbx_description
1 polymer ?
#
loop_
_entity_poly.entity_id
_entity_poly.type
_entity_poly.pdbx_seq_one_letter_code
_entity_poly.pdbx_strand_id
1 'polypeptide(L)'
;MKKGSIWVFLAIISFAVGIFACFKNSFAQDSTMTAEKLVAEHLKALGNPTVVSELQSRVLNGLAAVKFIQGATGNIPGGQFLLVSDRRRVGLVMLFGTREYPKEYIAYDGNKVTVAHI
;
A
#
# COMPACT_ATOMS: atom_id res chain seq x y z
N MET A 1 31.23 -46.97 49.28
CA MET A 1 30.55 -46.54 48.04
C MET A 1 29.57 -45.42 48.35
N LYS A 2 29.83 -44.20 47.87
CA LYS A 2 29.12 -42.97 48.26
C LYS A 2 27.79 -42.83 47.48
N LYS A 3 26.66 -43.08 48.15
CA LYS A 3 25.28 -42.95 47.63
C LYS A 3 24.90 -41.52 47.16
N GLY A 4 25.71 -40.50 47.48
CA GLY A 4 25.47 -39.10 47.09
C GLY A 4 25.84 -38.75 45.64
N SER A 5 26.59 -39.60 44.92
CA SER A 5 27.07 -39.30 43.56
C SER A 5 25.95 -39.37 42.50
N ILE A 6 25.07 -40.35 42.61
CA ILE A 6 24.02 -40.63 41.61
C ILE A 6 22.95 -39.52 41.52
N TRP A 7 22.63 -38.87 42.63
CA TRP A 7 21.65 -37.78 42.67
C TRP A 7 22.17 -36.49 42.04
N VAL A 8 23.48 -36.25 42.13
CA VAL A 8 24.14 -35.09 41.49
C VAL A 8 24.16 -35.27 39.97
N PHE A 9 24.44 -36.48 39.46
CA PHE A 9 24.40 -36.77 38.04
C PHE A 9 22.98 -36.66 37.44
N LEU A 10 21.95 -37.13 38.16
CA LEU A 10 20.55 -36.98 37.73
C LEU A 10 20.08 -35.52 37.69
N ALA A 11 20.51 -34.70 38.66
CA ALA A 11 20.18 -33.27 38.68
C ALA A 11 20.84 -32.50 37.52
N ILE A 12 22.10 -32.83 37.19
CA ILE A 12 22.84 -32.20 36.07
C ILE A 12 22.21 -32.57 34.72
N ILE A 13 21.78 -33.82 34.53
CA ILE A 13 21.10 -34.27 33.31
C ILE A 13 19.75 -33.57 33.14
N SER A 14 18.98 -33.41 34.22
CA SER A 14 17.71 -32.67 34.18
C SER A 14 17.89 -31.18 33.87
N PHE A 15 18.98 -30.57 34.35
CA PHE A 15 19.30 -29.18 34.06
C PHE A 15 19.77 -28.98 32.61
N ALA A 16 20.54 -29.92 32.06
CA ALA A 16 21.00 -29.89 30.67
C ALA A 16 19.85 -30.05 29.66
N VAL A 17 18.84 -30.88 29.96
CA VAL A 17 17.64 -31.05 29.10
C VAL A 17 16.76 -29.80 29.12
N GLY A 18 16.68 -29.09 30.26
CA GLY A 18 15.93 -27.83 30.38
C GLY A 18 16.53 -26.68 29.56
N ILE A 19 17.86 -26.61 29.46
CA ILE A 19 18.55 -25.58 28.66
C ILE A 19 18.37 -25.81 27.15
N PHE A 20 18.29 -27.06 26.71
CA PHE A 20 18.10 -27.40 25.29
C PHE A 20 16.67 -27.11 24.78
N ALA A 21 15.67 -27.16 25.67
CA ALA A 21 14.26 -26.93 25.31
C ALA A 21 13.89 -25.44 25.09
N CYS A 22 14.71 -24.50 25.56
CA CYS A 22 14.46 -23.06 25.42
C CYS A 22 15.05 -22.43 24.15
N PHE A 23 15.87 -23.15 23.37
CA PHE A 23 16.31 -22.70 22.05
C PHE A 23 15.28 -23.03 20.99
N LYS A 24 14.06 -22.49 21.15
CA LYS A 24 13.22 -22.25 19.97
C LYS A 24 13.87 -21.08 19.24
N ASN A 25 14.78 -21.41 18.32
CA ASN A 25 15.26 -20.49 17.32
C ASN A 25 14.04 -19.95 16.55
N SER A 26 13.48 -18.83 16.97
CA SER A 26 12.79 -17.93 16.07
C SER A 26 13.87 -17.33 15.17
N PHE A 27 14.34 -18.13 14.21
CA PHE A 27 14.87 -17.57 12.98
C PHE A 27 13.73 -16.72 12.42
N ALA A 28 13.88 -15.41 12.48
CA ALA A 28 13.10 -14.51 11.65
C ALA A 28 13.37 -14.98 10.23
N GLN A 29 12.40 -15.71 9.67
CA GLN A 29 12.47 -16.18 8.31
C GLN A 29 12.57 -14.90 7.48
N ASP A 30 13.73 -14.72 6.86
CA ASP A 30 14.03 -13.55 6.04
C ASP A 30 13.10 -13.65 4.83
N SER A 31 11.86 -13.18 5.05
CA SER A 31 10.80 -13.27 4.08
C SER A 31 11.08 -12.11 3.15
N THR A 32 12.00 -12.34 2.22
CA THR A 32 12.27 -11.46 1.10
C THR A 32 10.92 -11.01 0.55
N MET A 33 10.62 -9.73 0.78
CA MET A 33 9.33 -9.17 0.40
C MET A 33 9.34 -9.06 -1.12
N THR A 34 8.80 -10.06 -1.80
CA THR A 34 8.70 -10.06 -3.25
C THR A 34 7.63 -9.05 -3.69
N ALA A 35 7.68 -8.62 -4.95
CA ALA A 35 6.71 -7.67 -5.49
C ALA A 35 5.28 -8.21 -5.37
N GLU A 36 5.09 -9.51 -5.58
CA GLU A 36 3.79 -10.19 -5.47
C GLU A 36 3.28 -10.14 -4.03
N LYS A 37 4.17 -10.37 -3.05
CA LYS A 37 3.82 -10.32 -1.64
C LYS A 37 3.47 -8.90 -1.20
N LEU A 38 4.20 -7.89 -1.69
CA LEU A 38 3.87 -6.48 -1.46
C LEU A 38 2.50 -6.11 -2.02
N VAL A 39 2.20 -6.50 -3.26
CA VAL A 39 0.90 -6.27 -3.89
C VAL A 39 -0.21 -6.99 -3.13
N ALA A 40 0.01 -8.25 -2.71
CA ALA A 40 -0.97 -9.00 -1.94
C ALA A 40 -1.28 -8.34 -0.59
N GLU A 41 -0.26 -7.89 0.15
CA GLU A 41 -0.46 -7.16 1.41
C GLU A 41 -1.11 -5.79 1.20
N HIS A 42 -0.77 -5.08 0.12
CA HIS A 42 -1.45 -3.83 -0.24
C HIS A 42 -2.94 -4.06 -0.53
N LEU A 43 -3.27 -5.07 -1.32
CA LEU A 43 -4.66 -5.44 -1.62
C LEU A 43 -5.43 -5.85 -0.37
N LYS A 44 -4.80 -6.56 0.57
CA LYS A 44 -5.40 -6.88 1.88
C LYS A 44 -5.67 -5.61 2.69
N ALA A 45 -4.77 -4.63 2.68
CA ALA A 45 -4.92 -3.38 3.40
C ALA A 45 -6.06 -2.50 2.84
N LEU A 46 -6.44 -2.67 1.57
CA LEU A 46 -7.61 -2.00 0.98
C LEU A 46 -8.96 -2.52 1.49
N GLY A 47 -8.98 -3.69 2.15
CA GLY A 47 -10.18 -4.26 2.76
C GLY A 47 -10.55 -5.64 2.20
N ASN A 48 -11.75 -6.11 2.55
CA ASN A 48 -12.26 -7.40 2.09
C ASN A 48 -12.34 -7.40 0.54
N PRO A 49 -11.74 -8.40 -0.16
CA PRO A 49 -11.74 -8.45 -1.62
C PRO A 49 -13.13 -8.35 -2.25
N THR A 50 -14.15 -8.94 -1.62
CA THR A 50 -15.54 -8.87 -2.08
C THR A 50 -16.02 -7.42 -2.04
N VAL A 51 -15.79 -6.73 -0.93
CA VAL A 51 -16.17 -5.32 -0.75
C VAL A 51 -15.38 -4.41 -1.70
N VAL A 52 -14.08 -4.64 -1.85
CA VAL A 52 -13.22 -3.87 -2.77
C VAL A 52 -13.66 -4.05 -4.22
N SER A 53 -14.13 -5.24 -4.61
CA SER A 53 -14.64 -5.51 -5.95
C SER A 53 -15.99 -4.84 -6.24
N GLU A 54 -16.79 -4.57 -5.20
CA GLU A 54 -18.08 -3.87 -5.30
C GLU A 54 -17.93 -2.35 -5.35
N LEU A 55 -16.77 -1.80 -4.92
CA LEU A 55 -16.46 -0.37 -5.01
C LEU A 55 -16.21 0.05 -6.46
N GLN A 56 -17.30 0.46 -7.12
CA GLN A 56 -17.29 0.85 -8.53
C GLN A 56 -16.71 2.25 -8.74
N SER A 57 -16.98 3.18 -7.83
CA SER A 57 -16.64 4.59 -7.98
C SER A 57 -15.61 5.05 -6.97
N ARG A 58 -14.64 5.86 -7.42
CA ARG A 58 -13.62 6.49 -6.59
C ARG A 58 -13.54 7.96 -6.95
N VAL A 59 -13.50 8.82 -5.93
CA VAL A 59 -13.37 10.27 -6.09
C VAL A 59 -12.16 10.72 -5.29
N LEU A 60 -11.25 11.43 -5.95
CA LEU A 60 -10.14 12.14 -5.33
C LEU A 60 -10.37 13.63 -5.55
N ASN A 61 -10.49 14.38 -4.45
CA ASN A 61 -10.69 15.82 -4.46
C ASN A 61 -9.66 16.45 -3.51
N GLY A 62 -8.96 17.49 -3.98
CA GLY A 62 -8.03 18.25 -3.17
C GLY A 62 -7.12 19.14 -3.99
N LEU A 63 -6.06 19.63 -3.33
CA LEU A 63 -4.96 20.32 -4.01
C LEU A 63 -4.09 19.29 -4.73
N ALA A 64 -3.85 19.49 -6.02
CA ALA A 64 -2.96 18.63 -6.80
C ALA A 64 -1.66 19.34 -7.14
N ALA A 65 -0.55 18.64 -6.94
CA ALA A 65 0.76 19.01 -7.45
C ALA A 65 1.19 17.95 -8.47
N VAL A 66 1.52 18.36 -9.69
CA VAL A 66 1.95 17.45 -10.76
C VAL A 66 3.44 17.66 -11.00
N LYS A 67 4.20 16.57 -10.86
CA LYS A 67 5.62 16.51 -11.22
C LYS A 67 5.79 15.69 -12.49
N PHE A 68 6.12 16.33 -13.60
CA PHE A 68 6.49 15.62 -14.82
C PHE A 68 7.95 15.15 -14.69
N ILE A 69 8.20 13.87 -14.93
CA ILE A 69 9.54 13.27 -14.83
C ILE A 69 10.48 13.81 -15.93
N GLN A 70 9.91 14.37 -17.01
CA GLN A 70 10.62 15.12 -18.04
C GLN A 70 10.07 16.55 -18.11
N GLY A 71 10.83 17.51 -17.58
CA GLY A 71 10.84 18.89 -18.04
C GLY A 71 9.76 19.87 -17.56
N ALA A 72 8.83 19.49 -16.68
CA ALA A 72 7.89 20.47 -16.10
C ALA A 72 7.44 20.11 -14.69
N THR A 73 7.27 21.10 -13.83
CA THR A 73 6.52 20.98 -12.57
C THR A 73 5.41 22.01 -12.61
N GLY A 74 4.17 21.55 -12.48
CA GLY A 74 3.00 22.41 -12.44
C GLY A 74 2.42 22.44 -11.04
N ASN A 75 2.24 23.64 -10.50
CA ASN A 75 1.36 23.87 -9.36
C ASN A 75 0.12 24.60 -9.89
N ILE A 76 -1.04 24.37 -9.27
CA ILE A 76 -2.29 25.08 -9.58
C ILE A 76 -2.67 25.94 -8.36
N PRO A 77 -2.05 27.13 -8.17
CA PRO A 77 -2.25 27.93 -6.97
C PRO A 77 -3.68 28.49 -6.96
N GLY A 78 -4.41 28.28 -5.86
CA GLY A 78 -5.81 28.71 -5.74
C GLY A 78 -6.79 27.98 -6.66
N GLY A 79 -6.32 26.95 -7.38
CA GLY A 79 -7.14 26.11 -8.23
C GLY A 79 -7.64 24.86 -7.51
N GLN A 80 -8.34 24.02 -8.27
CA GLN A 80 -8.90 22.76 -7.78
C GLN A 80 -8.63 21.63 -8.76
N PHE A 81 -8.44 20.44 -8.21
CA PHE A 81 -8.30 19.22 -8.97
C PHE A 81 -9.33 18.19 -8.51
N LEU A 82 -9.99 17.58 -9.50
CA LEU A 82 -10.92 16.49 -9.27
C LEU A 82 -10.57 15.34 -10.21
N LEU A 83 -10.36 14.16 -9.63
CA LEU A 83 -10.32 12.91 -10.37
C LEU A 83 -11.48 12.03 -9.91
N VAL A 84 -12.27 11.55 -10.87
CA VAL A 84 -13.34 10.60 -10.64
C VAL A 84 -13.08 9.39 -11.51
N SER A 85 -13.20 8.19 -10.96
CA SER A 85 -13.21 6.97 -11.74
C SER A 85 -14.43 6.12 -11.40
N ASP A 86 -15.01 5.49 -12.42
CA ASP A 86 -16.04 4.46 -12.30
C ASP A 86 -15.71 3.31 -13.24
N ARG A 87 -15.27 2.17 -12.69
CA ARG A 87 -14.80 1.00 -13.45
C ARG A 87 -13.77 1.36 -14.53
N ARG A 88 -14.17 1.34 -15.81
CA ARG A 88 -13.33 1.63 -16.99
C ARG A 88 -13.42 3.09 -17.44
N ARG A 89 -14.08 3.94 -16.66
CA ARG A 89 -14.28 5.36 -16.93
C ARG A 89 -13.43 6.18 -15.97
N VAL A 90 -12.81 7.24 -16.49
CA VAL A 90 -12.08 8.20 -15.68
C VAL A 90 -12.37 9.61 -16.18
N GLY A 91 -12.55 10.54 -15.25
CA GLY A 91 -12.71 11.96 -15.50
C GLY A 91 -11.71 12.72 -14.65
N LEU A 92 -11.11 13.74 -15.25
CA LEU A 92 -10.14 14.64 -14.64
C LEU A 92 -10.57 16.07 -14.94
N VAL A 93 -10.68 16.87 -13.89
CA VAL A 93 -11.04 18.28 -13.96
C VAL A 93 -9.95 19.08 -13.26
N MET A 94 -9.42 20.08 -13.96
CA MET A 94 -8.49 21.06 -13.42
C MET A 94 -9.12 22.44 -13.52
N LEU A 95 -9.14 23.18 -12.43
CA LEU A 95 -9.58 24.57 -12.36
C LEU A 95 -8.33 25.42 -12.06
N PHE A 96 -7.91 26.30 -12.97
CA PHE A 96 -6.60 26.96 -12.89
C PHE A 96 -6.58 28.33 -12.19
N GLY A 97 -7.73 28.84 -11.74
CA GLY A 97 -7.79 30.13 -11.05
C GLY A 97 -7.43 31.35 -11.93
N THR A 98 -7.25 31.16 -13.24
CA THR A 98 -6.98 32.22 -14.21
C THR A 98 -8.25 32.58 -14.98
N ARG A 99 -8.35 33.80 -15.50
CA ARG A 99 -9.54 34.25 -16.25
C ARG A 99 -9.50 33.80 -17.70
N GLU A 100 -8.31 33.75 -18.28
CA GLU A 100 -8.05 33.45 -19.68
C GLU A 100 -8.04 31.94 -19.95
N TYR A 101 -7.76 31.13 -18.93
CA TYR A 101 -7.72 29.68 -19.02
C TYR A 101 -8.28 29.04 -17.73
N PRO A 102 -9.61 29.06 -17.53
CA PRO A 102 -10.17 28.77 -16.22
C PRO A 102 -10.23 27.28 -15.89
N LYS A 103 -10.37 26.39 -16.88
CA LYS A 103 -10.43 24.94 -16.65
C LYS A 103 -9.99 24.07 -17.83
N GLU A 104 -9.54 22.87 -17.47
CA GLU A 104 -9.39 21.73 -18.36
C GLU A 104 -10.25 20.56 -17.87
N TYR A 105 -10.83 19.86 -18.84
CA TYR A 105 -11.58 18.64 -18.64
C TYR A 105 -11.03 17.56 -19.56
N ILE A 106 -10.65 16.42 -18.97
CA ILE A 106 -10.21 15.24 -19.69
C ILE A 106 -11.03 14.07 -19.18
N ALA A 107 -11.68 13.33 -20.07
CA ALA A 107 -12.44 12.15 -19.69
C ALA A 107 -12.28 11.01 -20.68
N TYR A 108 -12.37 9.80 -20.15
CA TYR A 108 -12.44 8.56 -20.90
C TYR A 108 -13.68 7.79 -20.43
N ASP A 109 -14.54 7.41 -21.37
CA ASP A 109 -15.82 6.73 -21.07
C ASP A 109 -15.76 5.20 -21.20
N GLY A 110 -14.57 4.65 -21.48
CA GLY A 110 -14.35 3.24 -21.79
C GLY A 110 -14.14 2.95 -23.28
N ASN A 111 -14.45 3.92 -24.16
CA ASN A 111 -14.28 3.80 -25.62
C ASN A 111 -13.55 5.00 -26.21
N LYS A 112 -13.90 6.22 -25.79
CA LYS A 112 -13.43 7.47 -26.37
C LYS A 112 -12.85 8.39 -25.29
N VAL A 113 -11.81 9.13 -25.68
CA VAL A 113 -11.25 10.24 -24.90
C VAL A 113 -11.91 11.55 -25.35
N THR A 114 -12.33 12.36 -24.39
CA THR A 114 -12.83 13.72 -24.56
C THR A 114 -11.89 14.67 -23.85
N VAL A 115 -11.46 15.71 -24.56
CA VAL A 115 -10.64 16.81 -24.01
C VAL A 115 -11.36 18.11 -24.32
N ALA A 116 -11.56 18.95 -23.32
CA ALA A 116 -12.18 20.25 -23.46
C ALA A 116 -11.51 21.28 -22.53
N HIS A 117 -11.35 22.50 -23.05
CA HIS A 117 -11.23 23.69 -22.22
C HIS A 117 -12.61 24.36 -22.18
N ILE A 118 -13.03 24.90 -21.03
CA ILE A 118 -14.36 25.51 -20.88
C ILE A 118 -14.20 26.78 -20.06
#